data_AF-A0A257SMM3-F1
#
_entry.id   AF-A0A257SMM3-F1
#
_cell.length_a   1.000
_cell.length_b   1.000
_cell.length_c   1.000
_cell.angle_alpha   90.00
_cell.angle_beta   90.00
_cell.angle_gamma   90.00
#
_symmetry.space_group_name_H-M   'P 1'
#
loop_
_entity.id
_entity.type
_entity.pdbx_description
1 polymer ?
#
loop_
_entity_poly.entity_id
_entity_poly.type
_entity_poly.pdbx_seq_one_letter_code
_entity_poly.pdbx_strand_id
1 'polypeptide(L)'
;MRDKLKLGGSEDTAALLGIAASLWACGPYIVSGPIWQTATGIATAVGGLHLTRKIHRWMDGGEHAIRTLVDLPSDPPILKVSHHESLPDAVLLGYLTDSGEPLWLPTLGDTKRPEDPPNDHMLIVGMSGVGKTVAASEMMLQQIRAGGGVIFADGKIDSGNINVLWQMLRWTGREDDLVVIHPGDPSVSNTYNPILYGDADEVASRIMSMVPAAGNSAGADFYRKSATQALSALIAALQRGGYAYTPADLSLLLLSPSELDKLPNLPGIRGTPEGRVAALFINRFRVPNKSGGTMINVEKVKDLFGGIGGRLGLMGSGKFGEIANTTRPDVSLYECIMQNKIVYLP
;
A
#
# COMPACT_ATOMS: atom_id res chain seq x y z
N MET A 1 1.88 17.78 -28.94
CA MET A 1 2.17 18.17 -30.34
C MET A 1 2.61 16.90 -31.04
N ARG A 2 2.01 16.50 -32.18
CA ARG A 2 2.50 15.34 -32.93
C ARG A 2 3.95 15.61 -33.35
N ASP A 3 4.86 14.73 -32.98
CA ASP A 3 6.28 14.87 -33.28
C ASP A 3 6.47 15.06 -34.79
N LYS A 4 7.35 15.97 -35.20
CA LYS A 4 7.61 16.21 -36.63
C LYS A 4 8.17 14.91 -37.24
N LEU A 5 7.67 14.49 -38.40
CA LEU A 5 8.21 13.34 -39.14
C LEU A 5 9.74 13.51 -39.31
N LYS A 6 10.53 12.72 -38.57
CA LYS A 6 12.00 12.78 -38.62
C LYS A 6 12.49 11.99 -39.84
N LEU A 7 12.66 12.69 -40.96
CA LEU A 7 13.35 12.18 -42.15
C LEU A 7 14.86 12.43 -42.01
N GLY A 8 15.68 11.40 -42.16
CA GLY A 8 17.13 11.48 -42.05
C GLY A 8 17.82 10.13 -41.86
N GLY A 9 19.12 10.09 -42.14
CA GLY A 9 19.94 8.87 -42.06
C GLY A 9 20.19 8.19 -43.41
N SER A 10 21.07 7.20 -43.41
CA SER A 10 21.51 6.47 -44.60
C SER A 10 20.38 5.73 -45.30
N GLU A 11 19.44 5.15 -44.54
CA GLU A 11 18.32 4.38 -45.06
C GLU A 11 17.28 5.26 -45.77
N ASP A 12 16.90 6.39 -45.15
CA ASP A 12 15.99 7.36 -45.76
C ASP A 12 16.60 8.01 -47.00
N THR A 13 17.89 8.30 -46.96
CA THR A 13 18.63 8.84 -48.11
C THR A 13 18.65 7.83 -49.24
N ALA A 14 18.91 6.55 -48.96
CA ALA A 14 18.88 5.49 -49.97
C ALA A 14 17.47 5.29 -50.55
N ALA A 15 16.42 5.36 -49.72
CA ALA A 15 15.03 5.25 -50.18
C ALA A 15 14.65 6.41 -51.11
N LEU A 16 15.00 7.66 -50.75
CA LEU A 16 14.75 8.84 -51.58
C LEU A 16 15.57 8.83 -52.86
N LEU A 17 16.84 8.41 -52.80
CA LEU A 17 17.68 8.23 -53.98
C LEU A 17 17.13 7.14 -54.91
N GLY A 18 16.59 6.04 -54.38
CA GLY A 18 15.95 4.99 -55.16
C GLY A 18 14.74 5.49 -55.94
N ILE A 19 13.88 6.30 -55.30
CA ILE A 19 12.73 6.94 -55.93
C ILE A 19 13.18 7.96 -56.99
N ALA A 20 14.17 8.81 -56.67
CA ALA A 20 14.71 9.81 -57.58
C ALA A 20 15.36 9.17 -58.81
N ALA A 21 16.10 8.08 -58.63
CA ALA A 21 16.75 7.35 -59.71
C ALA A 21 15.74 6.79 -60.72
N SER A 22 14.55 6.37 -60.28
CA SER A 22 13.49 5.94 -61.18
C SER A 22 12.79 7.07 -61.91
N LEU A 23 12.63 8.24 -61.28
CA LEU A 23 12.10 9.42 -61.97
C LEU A 23 13.05 9.84 -63.11
N TRP A 24 14.36 9.77 -62.86
CA TRP A 24 15.37 9.96 -63.89
C TRP A 24 15.33 8.87 -64.96
N ALA A 25 15.22 7.59 -64.58
CA ALA A 25 15.18 6.47 -65.52
C ALA A 25 13.97 6.50 -66.47
N CYS A 26 12.86 7.12 -66.06
CA CYS A 26 11.64 7.26 -66.87
C CYS A 26 11.57 8.59 -67.64
N GLY A 27 12.63 9.41 -67.61
CA GLY A 27 12.66 10.70 -68.28
C GLY A 27 12.65 10.60 -69.81
N PRO A 28 12.01 11.54 -70.53
CA PRO A 28 11.86 11.49 -71.98
C PRO A 28 13.17 11.63 -72.77
N TYR A 29 14.26 12.00 -72.08
CA TYR A 29 15.59 12.23 -72.67
C TYR A 29 16.59 11.10 -72.39
N ILE A 30 16.17 10.01 -71.75
CA ILE A 30 17.06 8.90 -71.35
C ILE A 30 16.67 7.62 -72.07
N VAL A 31 17.56 7.11 -72.92
CA VAL A 31 17.42 5.81 -73.58
C VAL A 31 17.99 4.75 -72.63
N SER A 32 17.16 4.22 -71.73
CA SER A 32 17.56 3.17 -70.79
C SER A 32 17.16 1.78 -71.25
N GLY A 33 18.05 0.78 -71.07
CA GLY A 33 17.75 -0.62 -71.36
C GLY A 33 16.81 -1.29 -70.33
N PRO A 34 16.24 -2.48 -70.64
CA PRO A 34 15.27 -3.18 -69.78
C PRO A 34 15.79 -3.50 -68.37
N ILE A 35 17.10 -3.75 -68.24
CA ILE A 35 17.75 -4.04 -66.96
C ILE A 35 17.78 -2.79 -66.06
N TRP A 36 18.02 -1.61 -66.65
CA TRP A 36 18.05 -0.36 -65.90
C TRP A 36 16.67 0.02 -65.38
N GLN A 37 15.63 -0.12 -66.21
CA GLN A 37 14.24 0.18 -65.85
C GLN A 37 13.72 -0.76 -64.76
N THR A 38 14.05 -2.05 -64.84
CA THR A 38 13.68 -3.03 -63.81
C THR A 38 14.41 -2.77 -62.49
N ALA A 39 15.72 -2.47 -62.53
CA ALA A 39 16.48 -2.12 -61.33
C ALA A 39 15.95 -0.87 -60.62
N THR A 40 15.66 0.20 -61.37
CA THR A 40 15.13 1.45 -60.81
C THR A 40 13.68 1.31 -60.32
N GLY A 41 12.88 0.47 -61.00
CA GLY A 41 11.53 0.12 -60.56
C GLY A 41 11.52 -0.62 -59.23
N ILE A 42 12.42 -1.60 -59.05
CA ILE A 42 12.59 -2.32 -57.77
C ILE A 42 13.06 -1.35 -56.68
N ALA A 43 14.05 -0.50 -56.97
CA ALA A 43 14.54 0.49 -56.01
C ALA A 43 13.43 1.46 -55.54
N THR A 44 12.53 1.85 -56.44
CA THR A 44 11.37 2.70 -56.12
C THR A 44 10.32 1.96 -55.32
N ALA A 45 10.05 0.70 -55.64
CA ALA A 45 9.12 -0.11 -54.86
C ALA A 45 9.62 -0.28 -53.41
N VAL A 46 10.90 -0.59 -53.23
CA VAL A 46 11.53 -0.73 -51.90
C VAL A 46 11.58 0.61 -51.17
N GLY A 47 12.04 1.67 -51.83
CA GLY A 47 12.12 3.01 -51.23
C GLY A 47 10.75 3.59 -50.87
N GLY A 48 9.77 3.42 -51.75
CA GLY A 48 8.38 3.82 -51.53
C GLY A 48 7.73 3.04 -50.39
N LEU A 49 7.97 1.73 -50.29
CA LEU A 49 7.44 0.90 -49.21
C LEU A 49 8.09 1.23 -47.86
N HIS A 50 9.38 1.54 -47.83
CA HIS A 50 10.08 2.05 -46.63
C HIS A 50 9.49 3.39 -46.16
N LEU A 51 9.36 4.35 -47.08
CA LEU A 51 8.82 5.67 -46.75
C LEU A 51 7.35 5.59 -46.33
N THR A 52 6.54 4.77 -47.01
CA THR A 52 5.13 4.54 -46.68
C THR A 52 4.99 3.91 -45.30
N ARG A 53 5.80 2.89 -44.97
CA ARG A 53 5.83 2.31 -43.61
C ARG A 53 6.19 3.34 -42.55
N LYS A 54 7.12 4.26 -42.84
CA LYS A 54 7.54 5.30 -41.90
C LYS A 54 6.47 6.37 -41.71
N ILE A 55 5.82 6.79 -42.80
CA ILE A 55 4.68 7.71 -42.75
C ILE A 55 3.49 7.06 -42.01
N HIS A 56 3.22 5.77 -42.25
CA HIS A 56 2.16 5.06 -41.56
C HIS A 56 2.44 4.94 -40.05
N ARG A 57 3.65 4.54 -39.65
CA ARG A 57 4.08 4.55 -38.24
C ARG A 57 3.98 5.94 -37.60
N TRP A 58 4.34 6.99 -38.34
CA TRP A 58 4.17 8.36 -37.87
C TRP A 58 2.70 8.76 -37.71
N MET A 59 1.83 8.35 -38.64
CA MET A 59 0.38 8.58 -38.55
C MET A 59 -0.25 7.85 -37.36
N ASP A 60 0.28 6.67 -37.02
CA ASP A 60 -0.20 5.83 -35.93
C ASP A 60 0.40 6.18 -34.55
N GLY A 61 1.20 7.26 -34.45
CA GLY A 61 1.69 7.78 -33.15
C GLY A 61 3.20 7.98 -33.06
N GLY A 62 3.98 7.52 -34.04
CA GLY A 62 5.44 7.59 -34.03
C GLY A 62 6.10 6.39 -33.34
N GLU A 63 7.44 6.39 -33.29
CA GLU A 63 8.17 5.45 -32.43
C GLU A 63 8.23 6.03 -31.02
N HIS A 64 8.02 5.18 -30.01
CA HIS A 64 8.16 5.55 -28.60
C HIS A 64 9.50 6.26 -28.35
N ALA A 65 9.45 7.47 -27.77
CA ALA A 65 10.64 8.19 -27.33
C ALA A 65 11.51 7.37 -26.36
N ILE A 66 10.90 6.54 -25.53
CA ILE A 66 11.56 5.61 -24.62
C ILE A 66 11.28 4.17 -25.07
N ARG A 67 12.33 3.37 -25.20
CA ARG A 67 12.20 1.96 -25.58
C ARG A 67 11.35 1.22 -24.55
N THR A 68 10.20 0.72 -24.99
CA THR A 68 9.28 -0.08 -24.19
C THR A 68 9.11 -1.47 -24.82
N LEU A 69 8.88 -2.48 -23.98
CA LEU A 69 8.48 -3.82 -24.42
C LEU A 69 6.97 -3.91 -24.67
N VAL A 70 6.22 -2.90 -24.21
CA VAL A 70 4.77 -2.81 -24.28
C VAL A 70 4.44 -1.68 -25.24
N ASP A 71 3.88 -2.04 -26.40
CA ASP A 71 3.47 -1.10 -27.44
C ASP A 71 2.04 -0.58 -27.15
N LEU A 72 1.89 0.12 -26.02
CA LEU A 72 0.66 0.78 -25.62
C LEU A 72 0.87 2.29 -25.65
N PRO A 73 -0.06 3.07 -26.23
CA PRO A 73 0.03 4.52 -26.20
C PRO A 73 -0.14 5.03 -24.77
N SER A 74 0.64 6.04 -24.43
CA SER A 74 0.59 6.73 -23.15
C SER A 74 -0.58 7.72 -23.12
N ASP A 75 -1.33 7.74 -22.02
CA ASP A 75 -2.28 8.83 -21.76
C ASP A 75 -1.51 10.15 -21.51
N PRO A 76 -2.14 11.32 -21.77
CA PRO A 76 -1.54 12.61 -21.47
C PRO A 76 -1.18 12.72 -19.97
N PRO A 77 -0.07 13.40 -19.62
CA PRO A 77 0.33 13.52 -18.23
C PRO A 77 -0.70 14.35 -17.44
N ILE A 78 -1.00 13.91 -16.22
CA ILE A 78 -1.93 14.59 -15.31
C ILE A 78 -1.44 16.02 -15.04
N LEU A 79 -0.14 16.17 -14.76
CA LEU A 79 0.53 17.44 -14.55
C LEU A 79 1.56 17.65 -15.66
N LYS A 80 1.40 18.73 -16.42
CA LYS A 80 2.39 19.14 -17.44
C LYS A 80 3.50 19.93 -16.78
N VAL A 81 4.66 19.30 -16.61
CA VAL A 81 5.83 19.85 -15.93
C VAL A 81 7.04 19.70 -16.85
N SER A 82 7.92 20.70 -16.84
CA SER A 82 9.16 20.62 -17.63
C SER A 82 10.16 19.62 -17.01
N HIS A 83 11.06 19.07 -17.80
CA HIS A 83 12.06 18.08 -17.33
C HIS A 83 12.98 18.56 -16.19
N HIS A 84 13.13 19.87 -16.03
CA HIS A 84 14.04 20.46 -15.04
C HIS A 84 13.33 20.96 -13.78
N GLU A 85 12.01 20.81 -13.73
CA GLU A 85 11.18 21.31 -12.66
C GLU A 85 10.77 20.16 -11.74
N SER A 86 10.96 20.37 -10.44
CA SER A 86 10.54 19.43 -9.39
C SER A 86 9.33 20.03 -8.70
N LEU A 87 8.27 19.25 -8.57
CA LEU A 87 7.09 19.64 -7.80
C LEU A 87 7.23 19.15 -6.35
N PRO A 88 7.03 20.01 -5.34
CA PRO A 88 7.10 19.59 -3.94
C PRO A 88 5.91 18.73 -3.51
N ASP A 89 4.72 18.95 -4.10
CA ASP A 89 3.46 18.26 -3.74
C ASP A 89 3.10 17.11 -4.70
N ALA A 90 4.11 16.55 -5.37
CA ALA A 90 3.92 15.44 -6.28
C ALA A 90 5.12 14.48 -6.26
N VAL A 91 4.86 13.22 -6.61
CA VAL A 91 5.86 12.18 -6.78
C VAL A 91 6.03 11.86 -8.26
N LEU A 92 7.26 11.86 -8.73
CA LEU A 92 7.62 11.41 -10.06
C LEU A 92 7.54 9.89 -10.09
N LEU A 93 6.59 9.35 -10.86
CA LEU A 93 6.50 7.91 -11.10
C LEU A 93 7.44 7.42 -12.18
N GLY A 94 7.73 8.26 -13.17
CA GLY A 94 8.51 7.86 -14.34
C GLY A 94 8.29 8.81 -15.51
N TYR A 95 8.43 8.27 -16.72
CA TYR A 95 8.34 9.03 -17.97
C TYR A 95 7.42 8.31 -18.95
N LEU A 96 6.64 9.08 -19.72
CA LEU A 96 5.77 8.56 -20.76
C LEU A 96 6.62 7.97 -21.90
N THR A 97 6.25 6.79 -22.39
CA THR A 97 7.05 6.10 -23.42
C THR A 97 7.00 6.82 -24.76
N ASP A 98 5.84 7.41 -25.08
CA ASP A 98 5.57 8.02 -26.38
C ASP A 98 6.28 9.37 -26.52
N SER A 99 6.11 10.26 -25.54
CA SER A 99 6.62 11.64 -25.57
C SER A 99 7.92 11.84 -24.81
N GLY A 100 8.26 10.93 -23.89
CA GLY A 100 9.37 11.10 -22.96
C GLY A 100 9.07 12.06 -21.81
N GLU A 101 7.89 12.68 -21.74
CA GLU A 101 7.55 13.66 -20.71
C GLU A 101 7.46 13.02 -19.30
N PRO A 102 7.82 13.74 -18.22
CA PRO A 102 7.74 13.20 -16.87
C PRO A 102 6.29 13.01 -16.42
N LEU A 103 6.00 11.86 -15.80
CA LEU A 103 4.72 11.53 -15.19
C LEU A 103 4.79 11.79 -13.68
N TRP A 104 4.22 12.93 -13.27
CA TRP A 104 4.06 13.31 -11.87
C TRP A 104 2.66 12.94 -11.36
N LEU A 105 2.60 12.30 -10.20
CA LEU A 105 1.36 12.09 -9.45
C LEU A 105 1.28 13.07 -8.28
N PRO A 106 0.19 13.85 -8.14
CA PRO A 106 -0.03 14.67 -6.97
C PRO A 106 -0.15 13.80 -5.71
N THR A 107 0.57 14.14 -4.64
CA THR A 107 0.56 13.40 -3.35
C THR A 107 -0.25 14.09 -2.28
N LEU A 108 -0.41 15.40 -2.40
CA LEU A 108 -1.36 16.18 -1.63
C LEU A 108 -2.44 16.65 -2.59
N GLY A 109 -3.61 16.95 -2.04
CA GLY A 109 -4.61 17.70 -2.78
C GLY A 109 -4.00 18.95 -3.34
N ASP A 110 -3.82 18.94 -4.65
CA ASP A 110 -3.11 19.99 -5.33
C ASP A 110 -3.76 21.33 -4.97
N THR A 111 -2.95 22.34 -4.71
CA THR A 111 -3.33 23.75 -4.84
C THR A 111 -4.07 24.10 -6.15
N LYS A 112 -4.01 23.24 -7.18
CA LYS A 112 -4.79 23.32 -8.44
C LYS A 112 -6.09 22.50 -8.48
N ARG A 113 -6.38 21.66 -7.46
CA ARG A 113 -7.70 21.07 -7.19
C ARG A 113 -8.05 21.27 -5.70
N PRO A 114 -8.19 22.53 -5.25
CA PRO A 114 -8.48 22.85 -3.85
C PRO A 114 -9.80 22.23 -3.34
N GLU A 115 -10.72 21.86 -4.23
CA GLU A 115 -12.00 21.23 -3.92
C GLU A 115 -11.95 19.72 -3.68
N ASP A 116 -10.95 18.99 -4.18
CA ASP A 116 -10.90 17.52 -4.08
C ASP A 116 -9.45 16.98 -4.16
N PRO A 117 -8.78 16.83 -3.01
CA PRO A 117 -7.48 16.16 -2.96
C PRO A 117 -7.58 14.74 -3.52
N PRO A 118 -6.68 14.30 -4.43
CA PRO A 118 -6.63 12.89 -4.77
C PRO A 118 -6.06 12.14 -3.56
N ASN A 119 -6.94 11.72 -2.65
CA ASN A 119 -6.69 10.68 -1.65
C ASN A 119 -6.73 9.30 -2.32
N ASP A 120 -6.21 9.22 -3.53
CA ASP A 120 -6.33 8.05 -4.38
C ASP A 120 -5.29 7.01 -3.98
N HIS A 121 -5.73 5.76 -3.94
CA HIS A 121 -4.84 4.63 -3.72
C HIS A 121 -4.32 4.12 -5.05
N MET A 122 -3.02 3.80 -5.10
CA MET A 122 -2.40 3.23 -6.28
C MET A 122 -2.19 1.72 -6.11
N LEU A 123 -2.55 0.96 -7.16
CA LEU A 123 -2.27 -0.47 -7.26
C LEU A 123 -1.22 -0.72 -8.36
N ILE A 124 -0.02 -1.15 -7.97
CA ILE A 124 1.03 -1.58 -8.89
C ILE A 124 1.04 -3.10 -8.97
N VAL A 125 0.69 -3.64 -10.15
CA VAL A 125 0.68 -5.08 -10.41
C VAL A 125 1.90 -5.47 -11.26
N GLY A 126 2.54 -6.58 -10.91
CA GLY A 126 3.62 -7.13 -11.72
C GLY A 126 4.21 -8.40 -11.12
N MET A 127 4.86 -9.21 -11.96
CA MET A 127 5.57 -10.43 -11.53
C MET A 127 6.83 -10.11 -10.72
N SER A 128 7.45 -11.10 -10.08
CA SER A 128 8.74 -10.88 -9.41
C SER A 128 9.83 -10.52 -10.44
N GLY A 129 10.76 -9.64 -10.09
CA GLY A 129 11.85 -9.23 -10.98
C GLY A 129 11.52 -8.11 -11.99
N VAL A 130 10.27 -7.66 -12.09
CA VAL A 130 9.88 -6.57 -13.02
C VAL A 130 10.14 -5.15 -12.49
N GLY A 131 10.75 -5.01 -11.31
CA GLY A 131 11.13 -3.70 -10.76
C GLY A 131 10.15 -3.07 -9.76
N LYS A 132 9.12 -3.77 -9.26
CA LYS A 132 8.18 -3.22 -8.26
C LYS A 132 8.85 -2.61 -7.03
N THR A 133 9.85 -3.30 -6.47
CA THR A 133 10.59 -2.83 -5.29
C THR A 133 11.40 -1.57 -5.62
N VAL A 134 11.95 -1.48 -6.84
CA VAL A 134 12.68 -0.28 -7.31
C VAL A 134 11.73 0.90 -7.42
N ALA A 135 10.56 0.70 -8.05
CA ALA A 135 9.54 1.75 -8.14
C ALA A 135 9.08 2.24 -6.75
N ALA A 136 8.78 1.31 -5.84
CA ALA A 136 8.39 1.65 -4.47
C ALA A 136 9.51 2.38 -3.71
N SER A 137 10.75 1.93 -3.85
CA SER A 137 11.94 2.55 -3.26
C SER A 137 12.09 4.01 -3.70
N GLU A 138 11.88 4.27 -4.98
CA GLU A 138 12.04 5.62 -5.54
C GLU A 138 10.93 6.57 -5.11
N MET A 139 9.71 6.07 -4.97
CA MET A 139 8.60 6.83 -4.39
C MET A 139 8.85 7.13 -2.90
N MET A 140 9.31 6.13 -2.12
CA MET A 140 9.62 6.32 -0.70
C MET A 140 10.74 7.34 -0.51
N LEU A 141 11.79 7.28 -1.32
CA LEU A 141 12.89 8.23 -1.25
C LEU A 141 12.43 9.67 -1.53
N GLN A 142 11.56 9.87 -2.52
CA GLN A 142 10.96 11.18 -2.81
C GLN A 142 10.13 11.68 -1.62
N GLN A 143 9.30 10.83 -1.03
CA GLN A 143 8.49 11.15 0.15
C GLN A 143 9.36 11.51 1.36
N ILE A 144 10.40 10.71 1.65
CA ILE A 144 11.33 10.95 2.76
C ILE A 144 12.07 12.26 2.57
N ARG A 145 12.56 12.53 1.34
CA ARG A 145 13.25 13.77 0.98
C ARG A 145 12.36 15.00 1.13
N ALA A 146 11.06 14.87 0.85
CA ALA A 146 10.07 15.93 1.07
C ALA A 146 9.71 16.13 2.56
N GLY A 147 10.28 15.34 3.47
CA GLY A 147 9.96 15.40 4.90
C GLY A 147 8.70 14.64 5.29
N GLY A 148 8.11 13.87 4.37
CA GLY A 148 6.92 13.05 4.61
C GLY A 148 7.23 11.75 5.36
N GLY A 149 6.21 11.18 5.99
CA GLY A 149 6.29 9.87 6.63
C GLY A 149 6.10 8.72 5.66
N VAL A 150 6.60 7.54 6.03
CA VAL A 150 6.48 6.29 5.26
C VAL A 150 6.18 5.14 6.22
N ILE A 151 5.14 4.34 5.91
CA ILE A 151 4.94 3.03 6.54
C ILE A 151 5.17 1.97 5.47
N PHE A 152 6.26 1.22 5.61
CA PHE A 152 6.65 0.19 4.65
C PHE A 152 6.42 -1.20 5.23
N ALA A 153 5.35 -1.86 4.76
CA ALA A 153 5.05 -3.26 5.06
C ALA A 153 5.64 -4.19 3.98
N ASP A 154 6.69 -4.91 4.32
CA ASP A 154 7.48 -5.74 3.40
C ASP A 154 7.18 -7.23 3.55
N GLY A 155 6.04 -7.70 3.04
CA GLY A 155 5.64 -9.10 3.18
C GLY A 155 6.55 -10.15 2.53
N LYS A 156 7.68 -9.76 1.90
CA LYS A 156 8.70 -10.70 1.41
C LYS A 156 9.84 -10.93 2.40
N ILE A 157 9.99 -10.09 3.43
CA ILE A 157 11.09 -10.09 4.40
C ILE A 157 12.44 -10.23 3.67
N ASP A 158 12.84 -9.21 2.90
CA ASP A 158 14.18 -9.17 2.33
C ASP A 158 15.09 -8.31 3.20
N SER A 159 16.11 -8.94 3.80
CA SER A 159 17.15 -8.25 4.59
C SER A 159 17.85 -7.12 3.82
N GLY A 160 17.82 -7.12 2.48
CA GLY A 160 18.32 -6.02 1.66
C GLY A 160 17.47 -4.75 1.76
N ASN A 161 16.15 -4.87 1.94
CA ASN A 161 15.23 -3.74 1.89
C ASN A 161 15.42 -2.76 3.05
N ILE A 162 15.64 -3.27 4.27
CA ILE A 162 15.96 -2.41 5.42
C ILE A 162 17.28 -1.66 5.24
N ASN A 163 18.28 -2.29 4.61
CA ASN A 163 19.56 -1.65 4.34
C ASN A 163 19.42 -0.52 3.33
N VAL A 164 18.61 -0.72 2.28
CA VAL A 164 18.28 0.31 1.31
C VAL A 164 17.52 1.47 1.96
N LEU A 165 16.51 1.16 2.78
CA LEU A 165 15.76 2.18 3.53
C LEU A 165 16.68 2.97 4.47
N TRP A 166 17.57 2.29 5.20
CA TRP A 166 18.56 2.94 6.05
C TRP A 166 19.49 3.86 5.26
N GLN A 167 19.94 3.44 4.08
CA GLN A 167 20.77 4.29 3.21
C GLN A 167 20.01 5.55 2.75
N MET A 168 18.72 5.42 2.39
CA MET A 168 17.87 6.57 2.04
C MET A 168 17.75 7.56 3.20
N LEU A 169 17.55 7.05 4.42
CA LEU A 169 17.45 7.86 5.63
C LEU A 169 18.77 8.57 5.94
N ARG A 170 19.89 7.86 5.88
CA ARG A 170 21.23 8.46 6.07
C ARG A 170 21.55 9.51 5.01
N TRP A 171 21.12 9.31 3.77
CA TRP A 171 21.33 10.29 2.71
C TRP A 171 20.49 11.56 2.89
N THR A 172 19.32 11.43 3.53
CA THR A 172 18.40 12.54 3.82
C THR A 172 18.57 13.13 5.22
N GLY A 173 19.42 12.54 6.07
CA GLY A 173 19.66 12.97 7.46
C GLY A 173 18.50 12.67 8.41
N ARG A 174 17.72 11.62 8.13
CA ARG A 174 16.51 11.22 8.87
C ARG A 174 16.64 9.85 9.54
N GLU A 175 17.85 9.39 9.84
CA GLU A 175 18.09 8.12 10.52
C GLU A 175 17.36 7.98 11.88
N ASP A 176 17.26 9.07 12.64
CA ASP A 176 16.61 9.11 13.95
C ASP A 176 15.06 9.02 13.85
N ASP A 177 14.51 9.08 12.64
CA ASP A 177 13.09 8.91 12.37
C ASP A 177 12.69 7.46 12.08
N LEU A 178 13.67 6.54 11.99
CA LEU A 178 13.40 5.13 11.73
C LEU A 178 12.83 4.44 12.96
N VAL A 179 11.73 3.74 12.75
CA VAL A 179 11.08 2.85 13.70
C VAL A 179 10.92 1.48 13.04
N VAL A 180 11.28 0.42 13.75
CA VAL A 180 11.19 -0.95 13.23
C VAL A 180 10.24 -1.76 14.12
N ILE A 181 9.23 -2.38 13.52
CA ILE A 181 8.34 -3.32 14.21
C ILE A 181 8.50 -4.67 13.51
N HIS A 182 9.34 -5.55 14.05
CA HIS A 182 9.69 -6.83 13.43
C HIS A 182 9.00 -8.02 14.14
N PRO A 183 7.84 -8.52 13.66
CA PRO A 183 7.02 -9.48 14.40
C PRO A 183 7.72 -10.80 14.79
N GLY A 184 8.74 -11.20 14.01
CA GLY A 184 9.50 -12.45 14.22
C GLY A 184 10.82 -12.33 14.98
N ASP A 185 11.31 -11.11 15.28
CA ASP A 185 12.63 -10.90 15.88
C ASP A 185 12.62 -9.70 16.85
N PRO A 186 12.45 -9.96 18.15
CA PRO A 186 12.42 -8.92 19.18
C PRO A 186 13.73 -8.16 19.33
N SER A 187 14.87 -8.77 18.94
CA SER A 187 16.19 -8.16 19.17
C SER A 187 16.45 -6.92 18.31
N VAL A 188 15.71 -6.80 17.21
CA VAL A 188 15.81 -5.68 16.24
C VAL A 188 14.49 -4.91 16.11
N SER A 189 13.54 -5.14 17.02
CA SER A 189 12.21 -4.51 17.00
C SER A 189 12.07 -3.51 18.15
N ASN A 190 11.43 -2.38 17.87
CA ASN A 190 10.78 -1.59 18.89
C ASN A 190 9.52 -2.31 19.39
N THR A 191 9.11 -2.04 20.63
CA THR A 191 7.87 -2.61 21.18
C THR A 191 6.64 -1.86 20.68
N TYR A 192 5.56 -2.59 20.37
CA TYR A 192 4.33 -2.04 19.80
C TYR A 192 3.11 -2.84 20.26
N ASN A 193 2.16 -2.19 20.94
CA ASN A 193 0.91 -2.82 21.37
C ASN A 193 -0.28 -2.35 20.50
N PRO A 194 -0.81 -3.20 19.60
CA PRO A 194 -1.87 -2.82 18.67
C PRO A 194 -3.25 -2.70 19.31
N ILE A 195 -3.43 -3.07 20.58
CA ILE A 195 -4.71 -3.04 21.28
C ILE A 195 -4.78 -1.97 22.39
N LEU A 196 -3.69 -1.23 22.63
CA LEU A 196 -3.62 -0.27 23.72
C LEU A 196 -4.29 1.07 23.40
N TYR A 197 -4.10 1.59 22.19
CA TYR A 197 -4.54 2.93 21.78
C TYR A 197 -5.74 2.90 20.82
N GLY A 198 -6.52 3.98 20.82
CA GLY A 198 -7.71 4.16 20.00
C GLY A 198 -9.01 3.90 20.78
N ASP A 199 -10.13 4.24 20.16
CA ASP A 199 -11.44 4.08 20.79
C ASP A 199 -11.80 2.60 20.94
N ALA A 200 -12.64 2.28 21.92
CA ALA A 200 -12.97 0.90 22.27
C ALA A 200 -13.47 0.06 21.08
N ASP A 201 -14.24 0.68 20.17
CA ASP A 201 -14.74 0.02 18.96
C ASP A 201 -13.62 -0.27 17.94
N GLU A 202 -12.64 0.62 17.80
CA GLU A 202 -11.48 0.40 16.94
C GLU A 202 -10.61 -0.74 17.47
N VAL A 203 -10.36 -0.75 18.78
CA VAL A 203 -9.60 -1.81 19.44
C VAL A 203 -10.33 -3.14 19.31
N ALA A 204 -11.65 -3.16 19.56
CA ALA A 204 -12.46 -4.36 19.38
C ALA A 204 -12.43 -4.87 17.93
N SER A 205 -12.53 -3.97 16.95
CA SER A 205 -12.43 -4.30 15.52
C SER A 205 -11.07 -4.92 15.16
N ARG A 206 -9.96 -4.35 15.66
CA ARG A 206 -8.61 -4.90 15.49
C ARG A 206 -8.46 -6.28 16.11
N ILE A 207 -9.03 -6.51 17.29
CA ILE A 207 -9.03 -7.84 17.91
C ILE A 207 -9.83 -8.83 17.06
N MET A 208 -10.98 -8.40 16.53
CA MET A 208 -11.84 -9.23 15.72
C MET A 208 -11.27 -9.52 14.32
N SER A 209 -10.43 -8.65 13.75
CA SER A 209 -9.76 -8.92 12.47
C SER A 209 -8.80 -10.12 12.56
N MET A 210 -8.28 -10.40 13.76
CA MET A 210 -7.49 -11.61 14.01
C MET A 210 -8.33 -12.89 14.03
N VAL A 211 -9.65 -12.82 14.24
CA VAL A 211 -10.55 -13.98 14.22
C VAL A 211 -10.97 -14.23 12.77
N PRO A 212 -10.81 -15.45 12.20
CA PRO A 212 -11.08 -15.72 10.80
C PRO A 212 -12.57 -15.50 10.56
N ALA A 213 -12.91 -14.99 9.37
CA ALA A 213 -14.29 -15.03 8.94
C ALA A 213 -14.68 -16.50 8.77
N ALA A 214 -15.57 -17.01 9.62
CA ALA A 214 -16.32 -18.21 9.27
C ALA A 214 -17.22 -17.84 8.08
N GLY A 215 -17.41 -18.77 7.12
CA GLY A 215 -18.15 -18.49 5.89
C GLY A 215 -19.54 -17.88 6.13
N ASN A 216 -20.11 -17.24 5.10
CA ASN A 216 -21.37 -16.49 5.11
C ASN A 216 -22.54 -17.32 5.68
N SER A 217 -22.68 -17.32 7.00
CA SER A 217 -23.76 -17.99 7.72
C SER A 217 -24.28 -17.04 8.79
N ALA A 218 -25.60 -16.98 8.96
CA ALA A 218 -26.23 -16.06 9.90
C ALA A 218 -25.72 -16.24 11.35
N GLY A 219 -25.32 -17.45 11.73
CA GLY A 219 -24.73 -17.75 13.03
C GLY A 219 -23.33 -17.15 13.21
N ALA A 220 -22.48 -17.20 12.18
CA ALA A 220 -21.15 -16.59 12.21
C ALA A 220 -21.23 -15.07 12.32
N ASP A 221 -22.14 -14.43 11.56
CA ASP A 221 -22.33 -12.98 11.62
C ASP A 221 -22.87 -12.54 12.99
N PHE A 222 -23.82 -13.29 13.55
CA PHE A 222 -24.35 -13.04 14.89
C PHE A 222 -23.26 -13.17 15.96
N TYR A 223 -22.43 -14.22 15.87
CA TYR A 223 -21.28 -14.40 16.76
C TYR A 223 -20.33 -13.20 16.68
N ARG A 224 -19.92 -12.80 15.47
CA ARG A 224 -18.98 -11.69 15.29
C ARG A 224 -19.53 -10.39 15.85
N LYS A 225 -20.79 -10.04 15.53
CA LYS A 225 -21.43 -8.83 16.07
C LYS A 225 -21.52 -8.86 17.60
N SER A 226 -21.93 -10.00 18.16
CA SER A 226 -22.05 -10.16 19.61
C SER A 226 -20.70 -10.05 20.30
N ALA A 227 -19.65 -10.68 19.73
CA ALA A 227 -18.29 -10.62 20.25
C ALA A 227 -17.67 -9.23 20.13
N THR A 228 -17.86 -8.52 19.01
CA THR A 228 -17.39 -7.15 18.86
C THR A 228 -18.04 -6.23 19.90
N GLN A 229 -19.37 -6.28 20.04
CA GLN A 229 -20.09 -5.48 21.05
C GLN A 229 -19.61 -5.78 22.48
N ALA A 230 -19.35 -7.06 22.75
CA ALA A 230 -18.81 -7.51 24.02
C ALA A 230 -17.43 -6.89 24.30
N LEU A 231 -16.51 -7.05 23.36
CA LEU A 231 -15.15 -6.51 23.44
C LEU A 231 -15.17 -4.99 23.63
N SER A 232 -15.95 -4.27 22.81
CA SER A 232 -16.10 -2.82 22.93
C SER A 232 -16.56 -2.40 24.33
N ALA A 233 -17.56 -3.08 24.91
CA ALA A 233 -18.04 -2.77 26.25
C ALA A 233 -16.98 -3.01 27.34
N LEU A 234 -16.22 -4.11 27.25
CA LEU A 234 -15.17 -4.45 28.21
C LEU A 234 -13.98 -3.48 28.09
N ILE A 235 -13.56 -3.17 26.86
CA ILE A 235 -12.46 -2.24 26.57
C ILE A 235 -12.83 -0.82 27.02
N ALA A 236 -14.04 -0.35 26.70
CA ALA A 236 -14.53 0.96 27.13
C ALA A 236 -14.51 1.10 28.66
N ALA A 237 -14.90 0.03 29.38
CA ALA A 237 -14.83 0.01 30.83
C ALA A 237 -13.37 0.09 31.34
N LEU A 238 -12.44 -0.69 30.76
CA LEU A 238 -11.02 -0.65 31.11
C LEU A 238 -10.39 0.73 30.84
N GLN A 239 -10.64 1.30 29.67
CA GLN A 239 -10.18 2.63 29.27
C GLN A 239 -10.74 3.71 30.21
N ARG A 240 -12.04 3.65 30.53
CA ARG A 240 -12.68 4.59 31.47
C ARG A 240 -12.05 4.52 32.87
N GLY A 241 -11.68 3.32 33.31
CA GLY A 241 -11.00 3.08 34.58
C GLY A 241 -9.52 3.48 34.58
N GLY A 242 -8.93 3.82 33.43
CA GLY A 242 -7.52 4.16 33.31
C GLY A 242 -6.58 2.95 33.38
N TYR A 243 -7.09 1.74 33.09
CA TYR A 243 -6.28 0.53 33.10
C TYR A 243 -5.57 0.35 31.76
N ALA A 244 -4.23 0.33 31.80
CA ALA A 244 -3.44 -0.17 30.69
C ALA A 244 -3.43 -1.71 30.72
N TYR A 245 -3.50 -2.34 29.54
CA TYR A 245 -3.59 -3.79 29.42
C TYR A 245 -2.74 -4.30 28.25
N THR A 246 -2.28 -5.53 28.38
CA THR A 246 -1.58 -6.27 27.33
C THR A 246 -2.53 -7.29 26.66
N PRO A 247 -2.17 -7.85 25.50
CA PRO A 247 -2.88 -8.98 24.90
C PRO A 247 -3.01 -10.16 25.86
N ALA A 248 -1.99 -10.46 26.68
CA ALA A 248 -2.06 -11.52 27.68
C ALA A 248 -3.06 -11.19 28.81
N ASP A 249 -3.10 -9.95 29.29
CA ASP A 249 -4.06 -9.53 30.32
C ASP A 249 -5.50 -9.65 29.81
N LEU A 250 -5.75 -9.20 28.58
CA LEU A 250 -7.07 -9.30 27.98
C LEU A 250 -7.45 -10.76 27.70
N SER A 251 -6.49 -11.59 27.27
CA SER A 251 -6.67 -13.04 27.15
C SER A 251 -7.13 -13.66 28.48
N LEU A 252 -6.43 -13.34 29.59
CA LEU A 252 -6.76 -13.82 30.92
C LEU A 252 -8.15 -13.36 31.36
N LEU A 253 -8.49 -12.08 31.14
CA LEU A 253 -9.81 -11.54 31.47
C LEU A 253 -10.94 -12.26 30.73
N LEU A 254 -10.74 -12.54 29.44
CA LEU A 254 -11.71 -13.20 28.59
C LEU A 254 -11.87 -14.70 28.88
N LEU A 255 -10.79 -15.36 29.31
CA LEU A 255 -10.78 -16.79 29.63
C LEU A 255 -11.14 -17.09 31.09
N SER A 256 -11.17 -16.09 31.96
CA SER A 256 -11.48 -16.24 33.39
C SER A 256 -12.85 -15.64 33.74
N PRO A 257 -13.89 -16.47 33.90
CA PRO A 257 -15.22 -16.01 34.30
C PRO A 257 -15.21 -15.21 35.61
N SER A 258 -14.33 -15.57 36.56
CA SER A 258 -14.23 -14.87 37.84
C SER A 258 -13.62 -13.48 37.71
N GLU A 259 -12.65 -13.28 36.82
CA GLU A 259 -12.09 -11.94 36.57
C GLU A 259 -13.07 -11.08 35.79
N LEU A 260 -13.78 -11.68 34.83
CA LEU A 260 -14.82 -10.99 34.09
C LEU A 260 -15.93 -10.47 35.02
N ASP A 261 -16.35 -11.24 36.03
CA ASP A 261 -17.37 -10.81 37.01
C ASP A 261 -16.94 -9.60 37.86
N LYS A 262 -15.64 -9.49 38.12
CA LYS A 262 -15.08 -8.42 38.94
C LYS A 262 -14.95 -7.10 38.17
N LEU A 263 -14.82 -7.15 36.84
CA LEU A 263 -14.53 -5.99 35.99
C LEU A 263 -15.42 -4.77 36.29
N PRO A 264 -16.77 -4.86 36.37
CA PRO A 264 -17.62 -3.70 36.60
C PRO A 264 -17.48 -3.07 37.99
N ASN A 265 -16.89 -3.80 38.93
CA ASN A 265 -16.68 -3.37 40.31
C ASN A 265 -15.28 -2.80 40.55
N LEU A 266 -14.40 -2.82 39.54
CA LEU A 266 -13.05 -2.28 39.67
C LEU A 266 -13.09 -0.76 39.96
N PRO A 267 -12.09 -0.25 40.71
CA PRO A 267 -11.90 1.18 40.91
C PRO A 267 -11.89 1.95 39.58
N GLY A 268 -12.53 3.12 39.53
CA GLY A 268 -12.62 3.92 38.30
C GLY A 268 -13.66 3.43 37.28
N ILE A 269 -14.10 2.17 37.35
CA ILE A 269 -15.15 1.60 36.48
C ILE A 269 -16.51 1.64 37.19
N ARG A 270 -16.54 1.31 38.48
CA ARG A 270 -17.78 1.20 39.25
C ARG A 270 -18.61 2.49 39.19
N GLY A 271 -19.87 2.37 38.79
CA GLY A 271 -20.84 3.47 38.75
C GLY A 271 -20.79 4.34 37.48
N THR A 272 -19.79 4.15 36.62
CA THR A 272 -19.68 4.83 35.32
C THR A 272 -20.67 4.28 34.29
N PRO A 273 -21.05 5.05 33.25
CA PRO A 273 -21.86 4.55 32.14
C PRO A 273 -21.24 3.31 31.47
N GLU A 274 -19.94 3.33 31.20
CA GLU A 274 -19.19 2.25 30.55
C GLU A 274 -19.18 0.98 31.41
N GLY A 275 -18.94 1.15 32.72
CA GLY A 275 -19.03 0.07 33.70
C GLY A 275 -20.43 -0.56 33.79
N ARG A 276 -21.50 0.23 33.66
CA ARG A 276 -22.88 -0.28 33.62
C ARG A 276 -23.14 -1.08 32.34
N VAL A 277 -22.65 -0.62 31.19
CA VAL A 277 -22.77 -1.36 29.93
C VAL A 277 -22.04 -2.70 30.01
N ALA A 278 -20.80 -2.70 30.52
CA ALA A 278 -20.06 -3.93 30.78
C ALA A 278 -20.80 -4.87 31.75
N ALA A 279 -21.36 -4.34 32.85
CA ALA A 279 -22.16 -5.13 33.80
C ALA A 279 -23.40 -5.75 33.16
N LEU A 280 -24.16 -4.98 32.37
CA LEU A 280 -25.33 -5.46 31.64
C LEU A 280 -24.97 -6.59 30.67
N PHE A 281 -23.80 -6.48 30.03
CA PHE A 281 -23.30 -7.53 29.16
C PHE A 281 -22.94 -8.80 29.94
N ILE A 282 -22.16 -8.67 31.02
CA ILE A 282 -21.73 -9.80 31.87
C ILE A 282 -22.94 -10.51 32.49
N ASN A 283 -23.98 -9.75 32.87
CA ASN A 283 -25.22 -10.31 33.40
C ASN A 283 -25.94 -11.25 32.43
N ARG A 284 -25.72 -11.14 31.11
CA ARG A 284 -26.29 -12.08 30.11
C ARG A 284 -25.73 -13.50 30.25
N PHE A 285 -24.54 -13.66 30.84
CA PHE A 285 -23.94 -14.97 31.11
C PHE A 285 -24.36 -15.53 32.47
N ARG A 286 -25.01 -14.75 33.33
CA ARG A 286 -25.43 -15.23 34.65
C ARG A 286 -26.62 -16.17 34.53
N VAL A 287 -26.55 -17.29 35.23
CA VAL A 287 -27.61 -18.27 35.38
C VAL A 287 -27.96 -18.46 36.86
N PRO A 288 -29.22 -18.80 37.20
CA PRO A 288 -29.61 -19.09 38.57
C PRO A 288 -28.80 -20.27 39.12
N ASN A 289 -28.23 -20.11 40.31
CA ASN A 289 -27.56 -21.16 41.04
C ASN A 289 -28.59 -21.97 41.86
N LYS A 290 -28.39 -23.28 41.97
CA LYS A 290 -29.23 -24.20 42.75
C LYS A 290 -29.31 -23.83 44.24
N SER A 291 -28.35 -23.06 44.75
CA SER A 291 -28.26 -22.59 46.14
C SER A 291 -28.87 -21.21 46.39
N GLY A 292 -29.63 -20.63 45.45
CA GLY A 292 -30.33 -19.35 45.66
C GLY A 292 -29.54 -18.08 45.32
N GLY A 293 -28.60 -18.15 44.38
CA GLY A 293 -27.80 -17.01 43.89
C GLY A 293 -27.73 -16.96 42.36
N THR A 294 -26.87 -16.11 41.81
CA THR A 294 -26.52 -16.13 40.37
C THR A 294 -25.05 -16.50 40.21
N MET A 295 -24.75 -17.35 39.22
CA MET A 295 -23.38 -17.73 38.86
C MET A 295 -23.15 -17.47 37.37
N ILE A 296 -21.92 -17.12 36.98
CA ILE A 296 -21.58 -17.01 35.56
C ILE A 296 -21.54 -18.41 34.94
N ASN A 297 -22.25 -18.59 33.82
CA ASN A 297 -22.18 -19.79 33.02
C ASN A 297 -20.85 -19.82 32.24
N VAL A 298 -19.95 -20.70 32.67
CA VAL A 298 -18.61 -20.87 32.11
C VAL A 298 -18.65 -21.30 30.65
N GLU A 299 -19.60 -22.16 30.26
CA GLU A 299 -19.76 -22.63 28.88
C GLU A 299 -20.09 -21.47 27.94
N LYS A 300 -21.07 -20.63 28.31
CA LYS A 300 -21.45 -19.46 27.49
C LYS A 300 -20.31 -18.45 27.31
N VAL A 301 -19.52 -18.21 28.36
CA VAL A 301 -18.33 -17.33 28.29
C VAL A 301 -17.29 -17.95 27.35
N LYS A 302 -17.04 -19.25 27.48
CA LYS A 302 -16.08 -19.98 26.63
C LYS A 302 -16.54 -20.03 25.17
N ASP A 303 -17.83 -20.18 24.91
CA ASP A 303 -18.40 -20.19 23.56
C ASP A 303 -18.22 -18.85 22.87
N LEU A 304 -18.38 -17.74 23.59
CA LEU A 304 -18.21 -16.41 23.01
C LEU A 304 -16.73 -16.03 22.90
N PHE A 305 -15.97 -16.13 23.99
CA PHE A 305 -14.65 -15.54 24.11
C PHE A 305 -13.50 -16.54 23.97
N GLY A 306 -13.73 -17.85 24.04
CA GLY A 306 -12.65 -18.85 24.06
C GLY A 306 -11.70 -18.74 22.87
N GLY A 307 -12.25 -18.59 21.66
CA GLY A 307 -11.46 -18.42 20.45
C GLY A 307 -10.68 -17.10 20.39
N ILE A 308 -11.26 -16.02 20.95
CA ILE A 308 -10.66 -14.67 20.98
C ILE A 308 -9.55 -14.63 22.02
N GLY A 309 -9.86 -15.06 23.25
CA GLY A 309 -8.91 -15.15 24.35
C GLY A 309 -7.72 -16.04 24.01
N GLY A 310 -7.94 -17.18 23.35
CA GLY A 310 -6.84 -18.04 22.87
C GLY A 310 -5.90 -17.31 21.90
N ARG A 311 -6.43 -16.56 20.93
CA ARG A 311 -5.62 -15.79 19.97
C ARG A 311 -4.86 -14.64 20.61
N LEU A 312 -5.50 -13.92 21.53
CA LEU A 312 -4.83 -12.89 22.33
C LEU A 312 -3.71 -13.49 23.20
N GLY A 313 -3.89 -14.71 23.70
CA GLY A 313 -2.85 -15.43 24.43
C GLY A 313 -1.66 -15.79 23.54
N LEU A 314 -1.91 -16.23 22.29
CA LEU A 314 -0.86 -16.45 21.29
C LEU A 314 -0.13 -15.15 20.95
N MET A 315 -0.87 -14.05 20.87
CA MET A 315 -0.32 -12.73 20.61
C MET A 315 0.57 -12.22 21.74
N GLY A 316 0.19 -12.49 22.98
CA GLY A 316 0.95 -12.13 24.18
C GLY A 316 2.09 -13.09 24.52
N SER A 317 2.36 -14.11 23.71
CA SER A 317 3.37 -15.13 23.98
C SER A 317 4.35 -15.33 22.82
N GLY A 318 5.43 -16.07 23.10
CA GLY A 318 6.53 -16.27 22.15
C GLY A 318 7.23 -14.96 21.76
N LYS A 319 7.94 -15.00 20.63
CA LYS A 319 8.71 -13.85 20.14
C LYS A 319 7.82 -12.63 19.88
N PHE A 320 6.63 -12.82 19.29
CA PHE A 320 5.73 -11.69 19.06
C PHE A 320 5.22 -11.07 20.37
N GLY A 321 5.02 -11.88 21.40
CA GLY A 321 4.66 -11.42 22.74
C GLY A 321 5.73 -10.50 23.36
N GLU A 322 7.02 -10.78 23.15
CA GLU A 322 8.11 -9.90 23.64
C GLU A 322 8.01 -8.47 23.07
N ILE A 323 7.40 -8.32 21.88
CA ILE A 323 7.20 -7.04 21.19
C ILE A 323 5.87 -6.40 21.57
N ALA A 324 4.79 -7.20 21.59
CA ALA A 324 3.42 -6.68 21.67
C ALA A 324 2.80 -6.74 23.07
N ASN A 325 3.36 -7.52 23.98
CA ASN A 325 2.84 -7.73 25.33
C ASN A 325 3.37 -6.70 26.34
N THR A 326 3.22 -5.42 26.01
CA THR A 326 3.66 -4.29 26.87
C THR A 326 2.54 -3.27 27.06
N THR A 327 2.47 -2.70 28.27
CA THR A 327 1.60 -1.55 28.58
C THR A 327 2.27 -0.21 28.27
N ARG A 328 3.55 -0.23 27.91
CA ARG A 328 4.37 0.94 27.60
C ARG A 328 5.18 0.65 26.34
N PRO A 329 4.54 0.65 25.16
CA PRO A 329 5.25 0.44 23.91
C PRO A 329 6.17 1.63 23.60
N ASP A 330 7.28 1.35 22.94
CA ASP A 330 8.19 2.37 22.41
C ASP A 330 7.53 3.15 21.26
N VAL A 331 6.56 2.52 20.59
CA VAL A 331 5.96 3.01 19.35
C VAL A 331 4.44 3.15 19.48
N SER A 332 3.94 4.31 19.05
CA SER A 332 2.55 4.53 18.69
C SER A 332 2.47 4.85 17.19
N LEU A 333 1.76 4.04 16.41
CA LEU A 333 1.62 4.30 14.96
C LEU A 333 0.92 5.64 14.69
N TYR A 334 0.00 6.05 15.55
CA TYR A 334 -0.65 7.37 15.45
C TYR A 334 0.39 8.49 15.56
N GLU A 335 1.26 8.43 16.57
CA GLU A 335 2.32 9.43 16.75
C GLU A 335 3.33 9.38 15.60
N CYS A 336 3.67 8.19 15.11
CA CYS A 336 4.55 8.03 13.95
C CYS A 336 3.99 8.73 12.71
N ILE A 337 2.68 8.56 12.44
CA ILE A 337 2.02 9.23 11.32
C ILE A 337 2.01 10.74 11.53
N MET A 338 1.61 11.22 12.71
CA MET A 338 1.53 12.65 13.03
C MET A 338 2.88 13.35 13.00
N GLN A 339 3.97 12.62 13.25
CA GLN A 339 5.34 13.14 13.26
C GLN A 339 6.11 12.82 11.97
N ASN A 340 5.45 12.30 10.93
CA ASN A 340 6.07 11.91 9.67
C ASN A 340 7.25 10.93 9.84
N LYS A 341 7.20 10.04 10.82
CA LYS A 341 8.23 9.01 11.05
C LYS A 341 8.25 7.95 9.94
N ILE A 342 9.33 7.17 9.91
CA ILE A 342 9.52 6.09 8.95
C ILE A 342 9.37 4.77 9.68
N VAL A 343 8.29 4.05 9.43
CA VAL A 343 7.98 2.77 10.07
C VAL A 343 8.26 1.64 9.10
N TYR A 344 9.14 0.71 9.48
CA TYR A 344 9.43 -0.50 8.73
C TYR A 344 8.81 -1.73 9.43
N LEU A 345 8.03 -2.49 8.66
CA LEU A 345 7.35 -3.71 9.09
C LEU A 345 7.76 -4.85 8.13
N PRO A 346 8.83 -5.61 8.43
CA PRO A 346 9.21 -6.78 7.66
C PRO A 346 8.18 -7.91 7.78
#